data_AF-A0A0F4YSM8-F1
#
_entry.id   AF-A0A0F4YSM8-F1
#
_cell.length_a   1.000
_cell.length_b   1.000
_cell.length_c   1.000
_cell.angle_alpha   90.00
_cell.angle_beta   90.00
_cell.angle_gamma   90.00
#
_symmetry.space_group_name_H-M   'P 1'
#
loop_
_entity.id
_entity.type
_entity.pdbx_description
1 polymer ?
#
loop_
_entity_poly.entity_id
_entity_poly.type
_entity_poly.pdbx_seq_one_letter_code
_entity_poly.pdbx_strand_id
1 'polypeptide(L)'
;MELKALEQLTRERCSSAPKLLKYKQDRQDRDMSVPGGYIVYILMDRLPGVRLNDFWARDATERQEIRDAFKVAYDYIIDFKWSRKPKVHDQWRNSIWLAWNLAQSGAVDRENISLWKL
;
A
#
# COMPACT_ATOMS: atom_id res chain seq x y z
N MET A 1 -1.21 -8.13 -11.28
CA MET A 1 -0.22 -8.71 -10.35
C MET A 1 1.04 -7.87 -10.40
N GLU A 2 1.70 -7.70 -9.25
CA GLU A 2 2.70 -6.68 -8.85
C GLU A 2 3.48 -6.00 -9.98
N LEU A 3 4.17 -6.74 -10.86
CA LEU A 3 4.96 -6.17 -11.95
C LEU A 3 4.16 -5.18 -12.81
N LYS A 4 2.94 -5.56 -13.24
CA LYS A 4 2.07 -4.68 -14.04
C LYS A 4 1.67 -3.42 -13.29
N ALA A 5 1.45 -3.53 -11.97
CA ALA A 5 1.13 -2.38 -11.15
C ALA A 5 2.34 -1.43 -11.06
N LEU A 6 3.54 -1.98 -10.86
CA LEU A 6 4.78 -1.20 -10.76
C LEU A 6 5.17 -0.55 -12.10
N GLU A 7 5.00 -1.25 -13.23
CA GLU A 7 5.13 -0.68 -14.58
C GLU A 7 4.21 0.53 -14.76
N GLN A 8 2.94 0.37 -14.40
CA GLN A 8 1.95 1.43 -14.53
C GLN A 8 2.30 2.62 -13.61
N LEU A 9 2.60 2.38 -12.33
CA LEU A 9 2.96 3.42 -11.35
C LEU A 9 4.21 4.19 -11.78
N THR A 10 5.17 3.50 -12.41
CA THR A 10 6.38 4.11 -12.97
C THR A 10 6.05 5.01 -14.15
N ARG A 11 5.19 4.54 -15.07
CA ARG A 11 4.75 5.32 -16.25
C ARG A 11 4.05 6.61 -15.85
N GLU A 12 3.17 6.56 -14.85
CA GLU A 12 2.45 7.75 -14.36
C GLU A 12 3.27 8.60 -13.38
N ARG A 13 4.53 8.24 -13.10
CA ARG A 13 5.43 8.96 -12.19
C ARG A 13 4.84 9.13 -10.79
N CYS A 14 4.18 8.09 -10.26
CA CYS A 14 3.67 8.09 -8.90
C CYS A 14 4.80 8.41 -7.90
N SER A 15 4.62 9.46 -7.10
CA SER A 15 5.60 9.87 -6.09
C SER A 15 5.61 8.97 -4.85
N SER A 16 4.53 8.18 -4.66
CA SER A 16 4.34 7.30 -3.50
C SER A 16 4.80 5.85 -3.75
N ALA A 17 5.44 5.56 -4.88
CA ALA A 17 5.89 4.22 -5.25
C ALA A 17 7.31 4.24 -5.84
N PRO A 18 8.11 3.18 -5.67
CA PRO A 18 9.40 3.09 -6.34
C PRO A 18 9.21 2.93 -7.85
N LYS A 19 10.16 3.46 -8.62
CA LYS A 19 10.18 3.25 -10.06
C LYS A 19 10.76 1.88 -10.39
N LEU A 20 10.11 1.16 -11.29
CA LEU A 20 10.65 -0.04 -11.90
C LEU A 20 11.80 0.37 -12.82
N LEU A 21 12.99 -0.17 -12.56
CA LEU A 21 14.18 0.04 -13.39
C LEU A 21 14.31 -1.09 -14.42
N LYS A 22 14.21 -2.34 -13.97
CA LYS A 22 14.25 -3.56 -14.80
C LYS A 22 13.55 -4.71 -14.09
N TYR A 23 13.19 -5.76 -14.84
CA TYR A 23 12.80 -7.03 -14.28
C TYR A 23 13.31 -8.20 -15.12
N LYS A 24 13.35 -9.39 -14.52
CA LYS A 24 13.59 -10.67 -15.21
C LYS A 24 12.58 -11.68 -14.71
N GLN A 25 12.00 -12.46 -15.61
CA GLN A 25 11.16 -13.61 -15.26
C GLN A 25 11.86 -14.88 -15.73
N ASP A 26 11.94 -15.87 -14.85
CA ASP A 26 12.52 -17.19 -15.14
C ASP A 26 11.60 -18.31 -14.66
N ARG A 27 11.86 -19.51 -15.16
CA ARG A 27 11.30 -20.75 -14.61
C ARG A 27 12.22 -21.29 -13.53
N GLN A 28 11.64 -21.76 -12.44
CA GLN A 28 12.37 -22.34 -11.32
C GLN A 28 12.77 -23.78 -11.62
N ASP A 29 14.02 -24.12 -11.32
CA ASP A 29 14.58 -25.46 -11.53
C ASP A 29 14.15 -26.43 -10.42
N ARG A 30 14.55 -27.69 -10.57
CA ARG A 30 14.17 -28.79 -9.67
C ARG A 30 14.63 -28.61 -8.23
N ASP A 31 15.68 -27.85 -8.02
CA ASP A 31 16.31 -27.65 -6.71
C ASP A 31 15.86 -26.34 -6.03
N MET A 32 14.95 -25.57 -6.65
CA MET A 32 14.42 -24.34 -6.08
C MET A 32 13.13 -24.58 -5.29
N SER A 33 12.66 -23.56 -4.56
CA SER A 33 11.50 -23.66 -3.68
C SER A 33 10.19 -24.02 -4.37
N VAL A 34 10.04 -23.70 -5.67
CA VAL A 34 8.85 -24.05 -6.45
C VAL A 34 9.26 -24.62 -7.82
N PRO A 35 9.66 -25.91 -7.90
CA PRO A 35 10.09 -26.53 -9.16
C PRO A 35 9.06 -26.41 -10.28
N GLY A 36 9.49 -25.94 -11.45
CA GLY A 36 8.62 -25.71 -12.62
C GLY A 36 7.73 -24.46 -12.51
N GLY A 37 7.71 -23.80 -11.36
CA GLY A 37 7.06 -22.51 -11.15
C GLY A 37 7.82 -21.34 -11.78
N TYR A 38 7.35 -20.12 -11.54
CA TYR A 38 7.99 -18.90 -12.02
C TYR A 38 8.64 -18.12 -10.88
N ILE A 39 9.72 -17.41 -11.18
CA ILE A 39 10.35 -16.41 -10.31
C ILE A 39 10.47 -15.10 -11.08
N VAL A 40 10.19 -13.98 -10.41
CA VAL A 40 10.33 -12.64 -10.97
C VAL A 40 11.32 -11.86 -10.11
N TYR A 41 12.40 -11.40 -10.74
CA TYR A 41 13.38 -10.50 -10.16
C TYR A 41 12.99 -9.07 -10.53
N ILE A 42 12.81 -8.20 -9.53
CA ILE A 42 12.45 -6.80 -9.73
C ILE A 42 13.61 -5.92 -9.26
N LEU A 43 14.10 -5.07 -10.16
CA LEU A 43 15.04 -4.01 -9.83
C LEU A 43 14.26 -2.69 -9.84
N MET A 44 14.27 -1.98 -8.71
CA MET A 44 13.50 -0.75 -8.51
C MET A 44 14.29 0.25 -7.67
N ASP A 45 13.87 1.51 -7.72
CA ASP A 45 14.47 2.58 -6.93
C ASP A 45 14.44 2.26 -5.43
N ARG A 46 15.53 2.58 -4.73
CA ARG A 46 15.54 2.59 -3.28
C ARG A 46 14.91 3.90 -2.81
N LEU A 47 13.70 3.82 -2.24
CA LEU A 47 13.05 5.01 -1.69
C LEU A 47 13.77 5.49 -0.42
N PRO A 48 13.99 6.81 -0.27
CA PRO A 48 14.44 7.38 1.00
C PRO A 48 13.29 7.28 2.03
N GLY A 49 13.65 7.24 3.30
CA GLY A 49 12.70 7.25 4.41
C GLY A 49 12.94 6.16 5.44
N VAL A 50 12.02 6.08 6.40
CA VAL A 50 12.06 5.13 7.51
C VAL A 50 10.82 4.25 7.49
N ARG A 51 10.99 2.98 7.86
CA ARG A 51 9.85 2.07 8.02
C ARG A 51 9.07 2.46 9.27
N LEU A 52 7.77 2.65 9.11
CA LEU A 52 6.83 3.10 10.14
C LEU A 52 6.41 1.97 11.10
N ASN A 53 7.38 1.23 11.64
CA ASN A 53 7.13 0.11 12.55
C ASN A 53 6.70 0.57 13.95
N ASP A 54 6.94 1.83 14.29
CA ASP A 54 6.71 2.46 15.58
C ASP A 54 5.42 3.29 15.62
N PHE A 55 4.52 3.14 14.64
CA PHE A 55 3.31 3.96 14.50
C PHE A 55 2.55 4.15 15.82
N TRP A 56 2.33 3.07 16.57
CA TRP A 56 1.56 3.11 17.83
C TRP A 56 2.32 3.67 19.03
N ALA A 57 3.65 3.82 18.93
CA ALA A 57 4.48 4.45 19.95
C ALA A 57 4.57 5.98 19.77
N ARG A 58 4.17 6.49 18.60
CA ARG A 58 4.11 7.93 18.29
C ARG A 58 2.94 8.60 18.99
N ASP A 59 3.05 9.92 19.16
CA ASP A 59 1.97 10.69 19.77
C ASP A 59 0.73 10.77 18.87
N ALA A 60 -0.38 11.29 19.41
CA ALA A 60 -1.64 11.35 18.68
C ALA A 60 -1.58 12.28 17.45
N THR A 61 -0.81 13.36 17.53
CA THR A 61 -0.67 14.34 16.45
C THR A 61 0.11 13.71 15.29
N GLU A 62 1.27 13.11 15.54
CA GLU A 62 2.05 12.42 14.53
C GLU A 62 1.25 11.30 13.87
N ARG A 63 0.54 10.48 14.65
CA ARG A 63 -0.31 9.41 14.11
C ARG A 63 -1.39 9.96 13.19
N GLN A 64 -1.95 11.13 13.49
CA GLN A 64 -2.95 11.78 12.64
C GLN A 64 -2.32 12.31 11.35
N GLU A 65 -1.16 12.97 11.42
CA GLU A 65 -0.42 13.42 10.23
C GLU A 65 -0.08 12.26 9.29
N ILE A 66 0.36 11.13 9.84
CA ILE A 66 0.64 9.91 9.09
C ILE A 66 -0.62 9.40 8.39
N ARG A 67 -1.78 9.40 9.05
CA ARG A 67 -3.04 9.01 8.43
C ARG A 67 -3.43 9.95 7.30
N ASP A 68 -3.34 11.25 7.53
CA ASP A 68 -3.72 12.23 6.51
C ASP A 68 -2.85 12.08 5.26
N ALA A 69 -1.53 11.90 5.44
CA ALA A 69 -0.61 11.60 4.33
C ALA A 69 -0.92 10.25 3.66
N PHE A 70 -1.20 9.20 4.44
CA PHE A 70 -1.55 7.88 3.91
C PHE A 70 -2.84 7.93 3.09
N LYS A 71 -3.86 8.65 3.56
CA LYS A 71 -5.14 8.82 2.86
C LYS A 71 -4.93 9.40 1.46
N VAL A 72 -4.18 10.50 1.37
CA VAL A 72 -3.87 11.16 0.09
C VAL A 72 -3.15 10.20 -0.86
N ALA A 73 -2.13 9.48 -0.38
CA ALA A 73 -1.39 8.52 -1.19
C ALA A 73 -2.26 7.33 -1.63
N TYR A 74 -3.10 6.82 -0.74
CA TYR A 74 -3.96 5.67 -1.00
C TYR A 74 -5.07 6.01 -2.00
N ASP A 75 -5.72 7.16 -1.85
CA ASP A 75 -6.78 7.61 -2.77
C ASP A 75 -6.21 7.75 -4.19
N TYR A 76 -5.02 8.35 -4.35
CA TYR A 76 -4.32 8.42 -5.64
C TYR A 76 -4.10 7.03 -6.27
N ILE A 77 -3.62 6.06 -5.49
CA ILE A 77 -3.35 4.69 -5.97
C ILE A 77 -4.66 3.97 -6.32
N ILE A 78 -5.73 4.20 -5.56
CA ILE A 78 -7.03 3.59 -5.80
C ILE A 78 -7.63 4.12 -7.09
N ASP A 79 -7.66 5.44 -7.28
CA ASP A 79 -8.15 6.06 -8.52
C ASP A 79 -7.44 5.50 -9.75
N PHE A 80 -6.14 5.33 -9.61
CA PHE A 80 -5.30 4.71 -10.60
C PHE A 80 -5.66 3.24 -10.87
N LYS A 81 -5.86 2.43 -9.82
CA LYS A 81 -6.26 1.01 -9.95
C LYS A 81 -7.60 0.87 -10.66
N TRP A 82 -8.54 1.77 -10.40
CA TRP A 82 -9.87 1.75 -11.01
C TRP A 82 -9.90 2.45 -12.38
N SER A 83 -8.78 3.02 -12.84
CA SER A 83 -8.66 3.80 -14.07
C SER A 83 -9.77 4.86 -14.23
N ARG A 84 -10.23 5.45 -13.13
CA ARG A 84 -11.30 6.45 -13.11
C ARG A 84 -10.96 7.57 -12.15
N LYS A 85 -11.43 8.77 -12.44
CA LYS A 85 -11.37 9.87 -11.48
C LYS A 85 -12.22 9.51 -10.25
N PRO A 86 -11.76 9.88 -9.04
CA PRO A 86 -12.58 9.76 -7.84
C PRO A 86 -13.84 10.59 -8.06
N LYS A 87 -14.99 10.01 -7.77
CA LYS A 87 -16.27 10.71 -7.78
C LYS A 87 -16.47 11.37 -6.43
N VAL A 88 -17.26 12.44 -6.38
CA VAL A 88 -17.58 13.17 -5.13
C VAL A 88 -18.15 12.25 -4.03
N HIS A 89 -18.77 11.13 -4.39
CA HIS A 89 -19.32 10.14 -3.46
C HIS A 89 -18.37 8.95 -3.18
N ASP A 90 -17.17 8.91 -3.76
CA ASP A 90 -16.17 7.93 -3.33
C ASP A 90 -15.69 8.34 -1.93
N GLN A 91 -16.35 7.78 -0.92
CA GLN A 91 -16.06 8.06 0.46
C GLN A 91 -14.90 7.19 0.94
N TRP A 92 -14.04 7.80 1.76
CA TRP A 92 -13.03 7.05 2.50
C TRP A 92 -13.70 5.97 3.33
N ARG A 93 -13.27 4.73 3.12
CA ARG A 93 -13.74 3.60 3.91
C ARG A 93 -12.86 3.49 5.14
N ASN A 94 -13.41 3.81 6.31
CA ASN A 94 -12.65 3.74 7.56
C ASN A 94 -12.03 2.36 7.78
N SER A 95 -12.63 1.28 7.27
CA SER A 95 -12.05 -0.08 7.36
C SER A 95 -10.65 -0.20 6.74
N ILE A 96 -10.24 0.73 5.86
CA ILE A 96 -8.87 0.82 5.35
C ILE A 96 -7.88 1.09 6.49
N TRP A 97 -8.25 1.86 7.52
CA TRP A 97 -7.38 2.05 8.69
C TRP A 97 -7.11 0.75 9.42
N LEU A 98 -8.11 -0.11 9.59
CA LEU A 98 -7.93 -1.42 10.20
C LEU A 98 -7.06 -2.33 9.32
N ALA A 99 -7.31 -2.35 8.01
CA ALA A 99 -6.58 -3.19 7.06
C ALA A 99 -5.08 -2.87 7.03
N TRP A 100 -4.71 -1.61 7.26
CA TRP A 100 -3.31 -1.15 7.26
C TRP A 100 -2.73 -0.95 8.66
N ASN A 101 -3.40 -1.44 9.72
CA ASN A 101 -2.98 -1.29 11.11
C ASN A 101 -2.75 0.17 11.54
N LEU A 102 -3.50 1.09 10.93
CA LEU A 102 -3.55 2.51 11.26
C LEU A 102 -4.75 2.85 12.15
N ALA A 103 -5.58 1.88 12.54
CA ALA A 103 -6.57 1.99 13.61
C ALA A 103 -6.68 0.65 14.33
N GLN A 104 -7.15 0.67 15.58
CA GLN A 104 -7.51 -0.54 16.32
C GLN A 104 -8.97 -0.46 16.73
N SER A 105 -9.76 -1.49 16.43
CA SER A 105 -11.14 -1.60 16.90
C SER A 105 -11.18 -2.25 18.28
N GLY A 106 -11.90 -1.67 19.24
CA GLY A 106 -12.03 -2.16 20.63
C GLY A 106 -12.81 -3.47 20.84
N ALA A 107 -12.98 -4.30 19.81
CA ALA A 107 -13.68 -5.59 19.75
C ALA A 107 -15.18 -5.61 19.34
N VAL A 108 -15.54 -6.76 18.78
CA VAL A 108 -16.81 -7.27 18.20
C VAL A 108 -17.36 -6.52 16.98
N ASP A 109 -17.48 -5.19 17.03
CA ASP A 109 -18.10 -4.43 15.94
C ASP A 109 -17.08 -3.60 15.15
N ARG A 110 -16.73 -4.10 13.96
CA ARG A 110 -15.81 -3.45 13.02
C ARG A 110 -16.47 -2.33 12.21
N GLU A 111 -17.75 -2.08 12.38
CA GLU A 111 -18.47 -1.01 11.67
C GLU A 111 -18.67 0.23 12.55
N ASN A 112 -18.66 0.07 13.89
CA ASN A 112 -18.75 1.19 14.82
C ASN A 112 -17.40 1.91 15.02
N ILE A 113 -17.17 2.93 14.18
CA ILE A 113 -15.94 3.75 14.18
C ILE A 113 -15.74 4.54 15.48
N SER A 114 -16.80 4.84 16.24
CA SER A 114 -16.69 5.55 17.52
C SER A 114 -15.95 4.75 18.60
N LEU A 115 -15.83 3.43 18.42
CA LEU A 115 -15.14 2.51 19.33
C LEU A 115 -13.68 2.25 18.91
N TRP A 116 -13.18 2.97 17.90
CA TRP A 116 -11.84 2.76 17.40
C TRP A 116 -10.84 3.65 18.12
N LYS A 117 -9.69 3.05 18.43
CA LYS A 117 -8.50 3.80 18.79
C LYS A 117 -7.83 4.27 17.50
N LEU A 118 -8.06 5.56 17.21
CA LEU A 118 -7.23 6.35 16.31
C LEU A 118 -5.99 6.85 17.08
#